data_AF-A0A6J4JQU3-F1
#
_entry.id   AF-A0A6J4JQU3-F1
#
_cell.length_a   1.000
_cell.length_b   1.000
_cell.length_c   1.000
_cell.angle_alpha   90.00
_cell.angle_beta   90.00
_cell.angle_gamma   90.00
#
_symmetry.space_group_name_H-M   'P 1'
#
loop_
_entity.id
_entity.type
_entity.pdbx_description
1 polymer ?
#
loop_
_entity_poly.entity_id
_entity_poly.type
_entity_poly.pdbx_seq_one_letter_code
_entity_poly.pdbx_strand_id
1 'polypeptide(L)'
;MRRYMLLLVALTTLWPVLARTTSAATTAPAFVRRWARDDAAVASGDEQRSWTWGPLVVRSGAEPYSESPGGQRDVWYLDKARMELTHPEADADDEWYVSSGLLVKEMISGEMQLGDNEWERWQPATVPVAGDLEAPVDQTITYADLGPLAASGVEKQDGAQLISDVLAPGRTITQSEELAAHGMQTGAYDEITRHNVAAVFLDALPAERLLYIAGRPLTEPYWARVPVGREPRDVLLQAFERRVLTYTPSNPDGWKVEWGNVGAQYALWRHGPSEQGALFEPLSTVDASVAARELRELAPTAAEIALARDGLVGAAVFQLDTGALYSFQGTRAFPMYSTAKVPIMLAVLDQAARENRRVTAWEQDRIEIMIKVSDNAAASQLLQHAGGAAAVEKFLRSIGIRNTRINDYTWGSSTTTAPDMARLMAKLGDCTILVPRLCSYAIETMQNVAGGQKWGVSAGVPASGLVALKNGWYPQRNGWGINSIGLVVNGGKRYTIAVFTNPNPSKEYGVETIERISSEVYPAVP
;
A
#
# COMPACT_ATOMS: atom_id res chain seq x y z
N MET A 1 46.50 30.69 -56.46
CA MET A 1 46.44 29.44 -55.67
C MET A 1 45.52 29.65 -54.46
N ARG A 2 44.53 28.76 -54.27
CA ARG A 2 43.78 28.38 -53.03
C ARG A 2 43.19 29.50 -52.15
N ARG A 3 41.86 29.71 -52.09
CA ARG A 3 40.74 28.92 -51.50
C ARG A 3 40.33 29.46 -50.11
N TYR A 4 39.05 29.82 -50.03
CA TYR A 4 38.19 30.12 -48.87
C TYR A 4 38.44 29.24 -47.62
N MET A 5 38.22 29.79 -46.41
CA MET A 5 37.06 29.44 -45.56
C MET A 5 37.03 30.27 -44.24
N LEU A 6 35.86 30.86 -43.93
CA LEU A 6 35.51 31.43 -42.64
C LEU A 6 35.44 30.33 -41.56
N LEU A 7 35.82 30.67 -40.32
CA LEU A 7 35.24 30.06 -39.12
C LEU A 7 35.15 31.10 -38.00
N LEU A 8 33.94 31.61 -37.75
CA LEU A 8 33.57 32.32 -36.53
C LEU A 8 33.43 31.28 -35.41
N VAL A 9 34.24 31.42 -34.35
CA VAL A 9 34.03 30.70 -33.08
C VAL A 9 33.16 31.59 -32.20
N ALA A 10 31.88 31.24 -32.06
CA ALA A 10 31.01 31.80 -31.04
C ALA A 10 31.29 31.09 -29.71
N LEU A 11 31.82 31.81 -28.72
CA LEU A 11 31.84 31.39 -27.32
C LEU A 11 30.40 31.43 -26.79
N THR A 12 29.79 30.26 -26.54
CA THR A 12 28.60 30.14 -25.70
C THR A 12 29.03 29.83 -24.27
N THR A 13 28.80 30.79 -23.37
CA THR A 13 28.89 30.60 -21.92
C THR A 13 27.73 29.71 -21.46
N LEU A 14 28.01 28.44 -21.21
CA LEU A 14 27.10 27.51 -20.56
C LEU A 14 26.98 27.87 -19.07
N TRP A 15 25.86 28.46 -18.68
CA TRP A 15 25.41 28.49 -17.29
C TRP A 15 25.11 27.05 -16.86
N PRO A 16 25.61 26.55 -15.72
CA PRO A 16 25.15 25.27 -15.21
C PRO A 16 23.70 25.44 -14.75
N VAL A 17 22.77 24.80 -15.45
CA VAL A 17 21.45 24.49 -14.90
C VAL A 17 21.68 23.56 -13.73
N LEU A 18 21.57 24.09 -12.51
CA LEU A 18 21.41 23.27 -11.32
C LEU A 18 20.11 22.48 -11.48
N ALA A 19 20.22 21.24 -11.96
CA ALA A 19 19.16 20.27 -11.85
C ALA A 19 18.88 20.07 -10.36
N ARG A 20 17.76 20.62 -9.87
CA ARG A 20 17.16 20.20 -8.61
C ARG A 20 16.72 18.75 -8.81
N THR A 21 17.55 17.81 -8.38
CA THR A 21 17.12 16.44 -8.14
C THR A 21 16.22 16.46 -6.91
N THR A 22 14.91 16.52 -7.12
CA THR A 22 13.92 16.30 -6.07
C THR A 22 13.96 14.82 -5.66
N SER A 23 14.42 14.59 -4.43
CA SER A 23 14.33 13.31 -3.73
C SER A 23 12.86 12.95 -3.48
N ALA A 24 12.29 12.07 -4.29
CA ALA A 24 10.90 11.60 -4.15
C ALA A 24 10.79 10.12 -3.74
N ALA A 25 11.84 9.53 -3.12
CA ALA A 25 11.94 8.08 -2.97
C ALA A 25 11.79 7.51 -1.54
N THR A 26 11.61 8.33 -0.50
CA THR A 26 11.59 7.85 0.90
C THR A 26 10.19 7.65 1.50
N THR A 27 9.14 8.29 0.98
CA THR A 27 7.81 8.34 1.61
C THR A 27 6.73 7.50 0.94
N ALA A 28 6.99 6.99 -0.27
CA ALA A 28 6.13 6.04 -0.96
C ALA A 28 5.74 4.79 -0.11
N PRO A 29 6.62 4.20 0.74
CA PRO A 29 6.25 3.01 1.50
C PRO A 29 5.10 3.23 2.50
N ALA A 30 5.02 4.38 3.16
CA ALA A 30 3.99 4.67 4.15
C ALA A 30 2.60 4.77 3.51
N PHE A 31 2.50 5.53 2.41
CA PHE A 31 1.26 5.65 1.63
C PHE A 31 0.82 4.32 1.04
N VAL A 32 1.77 3.53 0.51
CA VAL A 32 1.46 2.20 -0.02
C VAL A 32 0.95 1.26 1.07
N ARG A 33 1.57 1.24 2.26
CA ARG A 33 1.07 0.43 3.40
C ARG A 33 -0.32 0.84 3.83
N ARG A 34 -0.57 2.16 3.92
CA ARG A 34 -1.91 2.69 4.27
C ARG A 34 -2.94 2.27 3.23
N TRP A 35 -2.63 2.45 1.96
CA TRP A 35 -3.52 2.05 0.87
C TRP A 35 -3.78 0.55 0.89
N ALA A 36 -2.75 -0.27 1.07
CA ALA A 36 -2.88 -1.71 1.08
C ALA A 36 -3.78 -2.19 2.23
N ARG A 37 -3.65 -1.58 3.42
CA ARG A 37 -4.50 -1.88 4.58
C ARG A 37 -5.98 -1.60 4.30
N ASP A 38 -6.28 -0.49 3.63
CA ASP A 38 -7.67 -0.02 3.48
C ASP A 38 -8.34 -0.48 2.17
N ASP A 39 -7.59 -0.68 1.08
CA ASP A 39 -8.15 -0.85 -0.27
C ASP A 39 -7.63 -2.08 -1.04
N ALA A 40 -6.62 -2.81 -0.56
CA ALA A 40 -6.11 -3.99 -1.29
C ALA A 40 -7.19 -5.07 -1.47
N ALA A 41 -8.04 -5.30 -0.47
CA ALA A 41 -9.13 -6.28 -0.54
C ALA A 41 -10.22 -5.88 -1.55
N VAL A 42 -10.44 -4.58 -1.75
CA VAL A 42 -11.36 -4.09 -2.80
C VAL A 42 -10.71 -4.26 -4.18
N ALA A 43 -9.41 -3.95 -4.29
CA ALA A 43 -8.65 -4.08 -5.53
C ALA A 43 -8.53 -5.52 -6.04
N SER A 44 -8.38 -6.49 -5.13
CA SER A 44 -8.35 -7.91 -5.45
C SER A 44 -9.75 -8.51 -5.69
N GLY A 45 -10.81 -7.77 -5.36
CA GLY A 45 -12.20 -8.26 -5.42
C GLY A 45 -12.63 -9.14 -4.24
N ASP A 46 -11.84 -9.20 -3.17
CA ASP A 46 -12.15 -9.94 -1.94
C ASP A 46 -13.28 -9.28 -1.13
N GLU A 47 -13.41 -7.96 -1.22
CA GLU A 47 -14.50 -7.19 -0.60
C GLU A 47 -15.28 -6.42 -1.65
N GLN A 48 -16.61 -6.56 -1.62
CA GLN A 48 -17.54 -5.82 -2.49
C GLN A 48 -18.06 -4.58 -1.75
N ARG A 49 -17.18 -3.59 -1.58
CA ARG A 49 -17.51 -2.27 -1.04
C ARG A 49 -16.85 -1.16 -1.84
N SER A 50 -17.24 0.08 -1.57
CA SER A 50 -16.61 1.26 -2.17
C SER A 50 -15.14 1.45 -1.72
N TRP A 51 -14.36 2.14 -2.55
CA TRP A 51 -12.96 2.47 -2.33
C TRP A 51 -12.77 3.56 -1.27
N THR A 52 -11.82 3.40 -0.35
CA THR A 52 -11.50 4.38 0.70
C THR A 52 -10.63 5.53 0.17
N TRP A 53 -9.59 5.17 -0.58
CA TRP A 53 -8.61 6.08 -1.18
C TRP A 53 -8.72 6.07 -2.70
N GLY A 54 -8.95 4.88 -3.26
CA GLY A 54 -9.16 4.66 -4.68
C GLY A 54 -7.89 4.24 -5.44
N PRO A 55 -8.04 3.68 -6.64
CA PRO A 55 -6.94 3.04 -7.38
C PRO A 55 -6.18 3.99 -8.30
N LEU A 56 -6.48 5.29 -8.33
CA LEU A 56 -5.85 6.24 -9.26
C LEU A 56 -5.04 7.28 -8.49
N VAL A 57 -3.73 7.37 -8.73
CA VAL A 57 -2.93 8.51 -8.24
C VAL A 57 -3.05 9.63 -9.28
N VAL A 58 -3.79 10.67 -8.91
CA VAL A 58 -4.02 11.88 -9.71
C VAL A 58 -2.76 12.75 -9.71
N ARG A 59 -2.09 12.86 -8.55
CA ARG A 59 -0.88 13.67 -8.35
C ARG A 59 -0.12 13.20 -7.11
N SER A 60 1.20 13.37 -7.09
CA SER A 60 2.01 13.21 -5.87
C SER A 60 3.13 14.23 -5.84
N GLY A 61 3.65 14.52 -4.65
CA GLY A 61 4.79 15.41 -4.46
C GLY A 61 4.90 15.92 -3.04
N ALA A 62 5.79 16.89 -2.84
CA ALA A 62 5.94 17.62 -1.60
C ALA A 62 5.18 18.96 -1.69
N GLU A 63 4.57 19.38 -0.58
CA GLU A 63 3.85 20.64 -0.46
C GLU A 63 4.23 21.38 0.82
N PRO A 64 4.16 22.73 0.84
CA PRO A 64 4.46 23.50 2.04
C PRO A 64 3.60 23.08 3.23
N TYR A 65 4.26 22.85 4.36
CA TYR A 65 3.61 22.73 5.66
C TYR A 65 4.57 23.17 6.77
N SER A 66 4.21 24.19 7.54
CA SER A 66 5.13 24.91 8.44
C SER A 66 5.73 24.02 9.53
N GLU A 67 4.96 23.08 10.06
CA GLU A 67 5.41 22.16 11.13
C GLU A 67 6.12 20.91 10.60
N SER A 68 6.14 20.68 9.29
CA SER A 68 6.85 19.53 8.72
C SER A 68 8.36 19.76 8.67
N PRO A 69 9.18 18.70 8.83
CA PRO A 69 10.63 18.81 8.68
C PRO A 69 11.02 19.43 7.32
N GLY A 70 11.74 20.55 7.35
CA GLY A 70 12.12 21.28 6.14
C GLY A 70 10.99 22.13 5.52
N GLY A 71 9.88 22.32 6.23
CA GLY A 71 8.73 23.13 5.80
C GLY A 71 7.93 22.50 4.66
N GLN A 72 8.03 21.19 4.47
CA GLN A 72 7.36 20.45 3.39
C GLN A 72 6.81 19.12 3.91
N ARG A 73 5.58 18.78 3.56
CA ARG A 73 4.97 17.45 3.76
C ARG A 73 4.84 16.73 2.44
N ASP A 74 4.95 15.41 2.47
CA ASP A 74 4.66 14.59 1.29
C ASP A 74 3.15 14.32 1.19
N VAL A 75 2.64 14.33 -0.04
CA VAL A 75 1.22 14.14 -0.32
C VAL A 75 0.98 13.30 -1.57
N TRP A 76 -0.02 12.42 -1.50
CA TRP A 76 -0.55 11.67 -2.63
C TRP A 76 -2.04 11.98 -2.80
N TYR A 77 -2.40 12.53 -3.95
CA TYR A 77 -3.76 12.75 -4.38
C TYR A 77 -4.24 11.49 -5.10
N LEU A 78 -5.18 10.79 -4.48
CA LEU A 78 -5.90 9.69 -5.09
C LEU A 78 -7.28 10.16 -5.60
N ASP A 79 -8.02 9.34 -6.33
CA ASP A 79 -9.33 9.74 -6.85
C ASP A 79 -10.34 10.05 -5.72
N LYS A 80 -10.38 9.24 -4.66
CA LYS A 80 -11.34 9.44 -3.55
C LYS A 80 -10.85 10.40 -2.47
N ALA A 81 -9.54 10.64 -2.42
CA ALA A 81 -8.88 11.12 -1.22
C ALA A 81 -7.52 11.76 -1.45
N ARG A 82 -6.93 12.32 -0.39
CA ARG A 82 -5.50 12.63 -0.34
C ARG A 82 -4.89 12.05 0.92
N MET A 83 -3.73 11.41 0.77
CA MET A 83 -2.87 10.98 1.87
C MET A 83 -1.79 12.03 2.13
N GLU A 84 -1.45 12.24 3.40
CA GLU A 84 -0.45 13.22 3.83
C GLU A 84 0.49 12.59 4.85
N LEU A 85 1.78 12.90 4.73
CA LEU A 85 2.79 12.55 5.71
C LEU A 85 3.45 13.83 6.20
N THR A 86 2.89 14.39 7.26
CA THR A 86 3.33 15.66 7.86
C THR A 86 4.53 15.48 8.79
N HIS A 87 4.54 14.41 9.58
CA HIS A 87 5.56 14.10 10.59
C HIS A 87 6.22 12.75 10.29
N PRO A 88 7.17 12.66 9.34
CA PRO A 88 7.86 11.42 9.00
C PRO A 88 8.68 10.81 10.16
N GLU A 89 8.94 11.60 11.21
CA GLU A 89 9.59 11.19 12.46
C GLU A 89 8.65 10.58 13.50
N ALA A 90 7.33 10.70 13.30
CA ALA A 90 6.33 10.16 14.21
C ALA A 90 6.26 8.62 14.16
N ASP A 91 5.52 8.03 15.09
CA ASP A 91 5.30 6.58 15.15
C ASP A 91 4.56 6.11 13.89
N ALA A 92 5.21 5.24 13.11
CA ALA A 92 4.67 4.73 11.85
C ALA A 92 3.47 3.78 12.03
N ASP A 93 3.24 3.29 13.25
CA ASP A 93 2.10 2.44 13.59
C ASP A 93 0.84 3.23 13.98
N ASP A 94 0.97 4.53 14.26
CA ASP A 94 -0.16 5.41 14.56
C ASP A 94 -1.09 5.51 13.33
N GLU A 95 -2.40 5.42 13.56
CA GLU A 95 -3.39 5.56 12.51
C GLU A 95 -3.29 6.91 11.79
N TRP A 96 -2.85 7.96 12.50
CA TRP A 96 -2.67 9.32 12.02
C TRP A 96 -1.31 9.56 11.36
N TYR A 97 -0.39 8.59 11.36
CA TYR A 97 0.92 8.73 10.71
C TYR A 97 0.78 9.09 9.23
N VAL A 98 -0.15 8.42 8.54
CA VAL A 98 -0.68 8.87 7.24
C VAL A 98 -2.07 9.41 7.49
N SER A 99 -2.24 10.72 7.35
CA SER A 99 -3.53 11.38 7.58
C SER A 99 -4.28 11.60 6.26
N SER A 100 -5.57 11.92 6.40
CA SER A 100 -6.41 12.43 5.31
C SER A 100 -6.62 13.93 5.52
N GLY A 101 -6.25 14.72 4.50
CA GLY A 101 -6.36 16.18 4.56
C GLY A 101 -7.80 16.67 4.73
N LEU A 102 -7.96 17.95 5.12
CA LEU A 102 -9.24 18.62 5.34
C LEU A 102 -9.94 19.05 4.03
N LEU A 103 -9.82 18.24 2.98
CA LEU A 103 -10.09 18.61 1.59
C LEU A 103 -11.45 19.29 1.39
N VAL A 104 -12.50 18.72 1.97
CA VAL A 104 -13.86 19.24 1.82
C VAL A 104 -14.03 20.54 2.59
N LYS A 105 -13.54 20.61 3.83
CA LYS A 105 -13.57 21.84 4.63
C LYS A 105 -12.87 22.99 3.91
N GLU A 106 -11.70 22.72 3.34
CA GLU A 106 -10.91 23.71 2.60
C GLU A 106 -11.62 24.14 1.31
N MET A 107 -12.19 23.22 0.52
CA MET A 107 -12.96 23.56 -0.68
C MET A 107 -14.24 24.36 -0.38
N ILE A 108 -14.92 24.06 0.72
CA ILE A 108 -16.13 24.76 1.16
C ILE A 108 -15.81 26.18 1.65
N SER A 109 -14.75 26.31 2.46
CA SER A 109 -14.39 27.59 3.10
C SER A 109 -13.51 28.50 2.23
N GLY A 110 -12.71 27.90 1.33
CA GLY A 110 -11.61 28.57 0.67
C GLY A 110 -10.37 28.76 1.58
N GLU A 111 -10.29 28.14 2.75
CA GLU A 111 -9.13 28.27 3.65
C GLU A 111 -8.23 27.04 3.51
N MET A 112 -7.20 27.12 2.66
CA MET A 112 -6.27 26.02 2.41
C MET A 112 -5.21 25.94 3.52
N GLN A 113 -5.02 24.75 4.12
CA GLN A 113 -4.10 24.59 5.24
C GLN A 113 -2.63 24.52 4.80
N LEU A 114 -1.80 25.38 5.40
CA LEU A 114 -0.34 25.44 5.23
C LEU A 114 0.44 25.16 6.52
N GLY A 115 -0.25 24.93 7.63
CA GLY A 115 0.31 24.53 8.90
C GLY A 115 -0.78 24.21 9.91
N ASP A 116 -0.41 23.78 11.10
CA ASP A 116 -1.37 23.44 12.16
C ASP A 116 -2.27 24.63 12.50
N ASN A 117 -1.72 25.84 12.41
CA ASN A 117 -2.42 27.10 12.64
C ASN A 117 -2.18 28.14 11.53
N GLU A 118 -1.90 27.69 10.31
CA GLU A 118 -1.61 28.56 9.18
C GLU A 118 -2.48 28.20 7.97
N TRP A 119 -3.08 29.23 7.36
CA TRP A 119 -4.00 29.07 6.23
C TRP A 119 -3.75 30.10 5.15
N GLU A 120 -3.97 29.70 3.91
CA GLU A 120 -4.00 30.56 2.74
C GLU A 120 -5.42 30.69 2.22
N ARG A 121 -5.83 31.93 1.90
CA ARG A 121 -7.19 32.21 1.45
C ARG A 121 -7.34 32.11 -0.06
N TRP A 122 -8.29 31.29 -0.48
CA TRP A 122 -8.68 30.99 -1.85
C TRP A 122 -10.16 31.29 -2.06
N GLN A 123 -10.61 31.25 -3.32
CA GLN A 123 -12.05 31.23 -3.60
C GLN A 123 -12.61 29.84 -3.28
N PRO A 124 -13.76 29.74 -2.58
CA PRO A 124 -14.47 28.48 -2.41
C PRO A 124 -14.68 27.76 -3.74
N ALA A 125 -14.58 26.43 -3.73
CA ALA A 125 -14.53 25.65 -4.95
C ALA A 125 -15.89 25.59 -5.65
N THR A 126 -15.94 26.00 -6.92
CA THR A 126 -17.10 25.83 -7.81
C THR A 126 -17.12 24.45 -8.47
N VAL A 127 -16.33 23.50 -7.95
CA VAL A 127 -16.28 22.12 -8.44
C VAL A 127 -17.53 21.38 -7.94
N PRO A 128 -18.17 20.53 -8.78
CA PRO A 128 -19.30 19.72 -8.34
C PRO A 128 -18.96 18.85 -7.14
N VAL A 129 -19.84 18.80 -6.13
CA VAL A 129 -19.64 18.02 -4.90
C VAL A 129 -19.78 16.52 -5.15
N ALA A 130 -20.69 16.14 -6.05
CA ALA A 130 -20.98 14.76 -6.44
C ALA A 130 -21.38 14.71 -7.92
N GLY A 131 -21.27 13.52 -8.51
CA GLY A 131 -21.58 13.29 -9.92
C GLY A 131 -20.44 13.67 -10.87
N ASP A 132 -20.80 14.07 -12.08
CA ASP A 132 -19.86 14.37 -13.16
C ASP A 132 -19.07 15.65 -12.87
N LEU A 133 -17.74 15.57 -12.98
CA LEU A 133 -16.82 16.70 -12.74
C LEU A 133 -17.03 17.90 -13.69
N GLU A 134 -17.51 17.62 -14.90
CA GLU A 134 -17.75 18.61 -15.96
C GLU A 134 -19.19 19.17 -15.95
N ALA A 135 -19.97 18.84 -14.93
CA ALA A 135 -21.34 19.29 -14.82
C ALA A 135 -21.41 20.82 -14.73
N PRO A 136 -22.28 21.48 -15.53
CA PRO A 136 -22.53 22.91 -15.39
C PRO A 136 -23.00 23.28 -13.97
N VAL A 137 -22.55 24.43 -13.47
CA VAL A 137 -22.85 24.90 -12.09
C VAL A 137 -24.34 25.10 -11.82
N ASP A 138 -25.17 25.28 -12.85
CA ASP A 138 -26.62 25.40 -12.76
C ASP A 138 -27.34 24.04 -12.75
N GLN A 139 -26.62 22.94 -12.96
CA GLN A 139 -27.14 21.56 -13.00
C GLN A 139 -26.57 20.69 -11.87
N THR A 140 -25.75 21.24 -10.99
CA THR A 140 -25.11 20.52 -9.91
C THR A 140 -24.96 21.38 -8.66
N ILE A 141 -24.57 20.76 -7.55
CA ILE A 141 -24.24 21.43 -6.30
C ILE A 141 -22.73 21.50 -6.22
N THR A 142 -22.19 22.68 -5.94
CA THR A 142 -20.75 22.88 -5.77
C THR A 142 -20.35 22.94 -4.30
N TYR A 143 -19.07 22.78 -3.99
CA TYR A 143 -18.58 22.98 -2.62
C TYR A 143 -18.84 24.42 -2.11
N ALA A 144 -18.77 25.43 -2.98
CA ALA A 144 -19.11 26.81 -2.67
C ALA A 144 -20.60 27.02 -2.31
N ASP A 145 -21.49 26.15 -2.77
CA ASP A 145 -22.90 26.16 -2.38
C ASP A 145 -23.09 25.73 -0.93
N LEU A 146 -22.22 24.83 -0.43
CA LEU A 146 -22.29 24.27 0.92
C LEU A 146 -21.77 25.21 2.01
N GLY A 147 -21.02 26.27 1.67
CA GLY A 147 -20.41 27.18 2.64
C GLY A 147 -21.36 27.72 3.71
N PRO A 148 -22.48 28.38 3.33
CA PRO A 148 -23.46 28.86 4.30
C PRO A 148 -24.12 27.76 5.13
N LEU A 149 -24.30 26.57 4.55
CA LEU A 149 -24.89 25.42 5.23
C LEU A 149 -23.93 24.88 6.30
N ALA A 150 -22.63 24.84 6.00
CA ALA A 150 -21.61 24.42 6.95
C ALA A 150 -21.33 25.41 8.08
N ALA A 151 -21.69 26.68 7.89
CA ALA A 151 -21.67 27.67 8.96
C ALA A 151 -22.94 27.62 9.84
N SER A 152 -23.99 26.91 9.41
CA SER A 152 -25.32 26.94 10.01
C SER A 152 -25.71 25.58 10.58
N GLY A 153 -25.16 25.27 11.75
CA GLY A 153 -25.57 24.08 12.52
C GLY A 153 -27.05 24.12 12.94
N VAL A 154 -27.58 22.95 13.32
CA VAL A 154 -28.96 22.77 13.75
C VAL A 154 -29.05 22.50 15.26
N GLU A 155 -30.21 22.78 15.85
CA GLU A 155 -30.50 22.34 17.22
C GLU A 155 -30.68 20.81 17.24
N LYS A 156 -30.15 20.18 18.29
CA LYS A 156 -30.31 18.74 18.50
C LYS A 156 -31.78 18.42 18.73
N GLN A 157 -32.28 17.41 18.02
CA GLN A 157 -33.63 16.89 18.19
C GLN A 157 -33.60 15.48 18.78
N ASP A 158 -34.62 15.14 19.57
CA ASP A 158 -34.75 13.80 20.14
C ASP A 158 -35.30 12.82 19.09
N GLY A 159 -34.63 11.67 18.97
CA GLY A 159 -35.02 10.60 18.05
C GLY A 159 -34.58 10.83 16.59
N ALA A 160 -34.63 9.74 15.82
CA ALA A 160 -34.27 9.74 14.41
C ALA A 160 -35.30 10.53 13.58
N GLN A 161 -34.81 11.44 12.74
CA GLN A 161 -35.64 12.28 11.87
C GLN A 161 -35.59 11.77 10.44
N LEU A 162 -36.72 11.77 9.75
CA LEU A 162 -36.78 11.40 8.33
C LEU A 162 -36.11 12.48 7.47
N ILE A 163 -35.23 12.08 6.57
CA ILE A 163 -34.52 12.98 5.66
C ILE A 163 -35.34 13.18 4.39
N SER A 164 -35.96 14.34 4.26
CA SER A 164 -36.80 14.74 3.12
C SER A 164 -36.31 16.00 2.39
N ASP A 165 -35.33 16.71 2.96
CA ASP A 165 -34.81 17.94 2.40
C ASP A 165 -33.98 17.68 1.14
N VAL A 166 -34.29 18.42 0.08
CA VAL A 166 -33.65 18.35 -1.23
C VAL A 166 -32.89 19.65 -1.48
N LEU A 167 -31.57 19.55 -1.61
CA LEU A 167 -30.70 20.64 -1.99
C LEU A 167 -30.64 20.74 -3.52
N ALA A 168 -30.96 21.92 -4.05
CA ALA A 168 -30.85 22.24 -5.47
C ALA A 168 -29.68 23.20 -5.73
N PRO A 169 -29.20 23.30 -6.99
CA PRO A 169 -28.21 24.30 -7.39
C PRO A 169 -28.59 25.71 -6.92
N GLY A 170 -27.61 26.51 -6.48
CA GLY A 170 -27.86 27.84 -5.93
C GLY A 170 -28.47 27.86 -4.53
N ARG A 171 -28.37 26.75 -3.78
CA ARG A 171 -28.70 26.63 -2.33
C ARG A 171 -30.18 26.65 -1.99
N THR A 172 -31.05 26.31 -2.94
CA THR A 172 -32.48 26.20 -2.65
C THR A 172 -32.75 24.87 -1.97
N ILE A 173 -33.39 24.88 -0.80
CA ILE A 173 -33.82 23.68 -0.09
C ILE A 173 -35.33 23.55 -0.21
N THR A 174 -35.80 22.41 -0.69
CA THR A 174 -37.23 22.04 -0.75
C THR A 174 -37.44 20.71 -0.02
N GLN A 175 -38.69 20.29 0.15
CA GLN A 175 -39.01 18.96 0.70
C GLN A 175 -39.60 18.07 -0.38
N SER A 176 -39.29 16.77 -0.33
CA SER A 176 -39.82 15.76 -1.26
C SER A 176 -40.39 14.55 -0.52
N GLU A 177 -41.70 14.33 -0.64
CA GLU A 177 -42.36 13.13 -0.12
C GLU A 177 -41.88 11.86 -0.85
N GLU A 178 -41.60 11.97 -2.16
CA GLU A 178 -41.10 10.86 -2.97
C GLU A 178 -39.75 10.35 -2.45
N LEU A 179 -38.81 11.26 -2.19
CA LEU A 179 -37.48 10.89 -1.68
C LEU A 179 -37.53 10.49 -0.21
N ALA A 180 -38.43 11.09 0.57
CA ALA A 180 -38.72 10.67 1.94
C ALA A 180 -39.20 9.21 2.01
N ALA A 181 -39.88 8.71 0.97
CA ALA A 181 -40.35 7.32 0.91
C ALA A 181 -39.21 6.29 0.87
N HIS A 182 -37.97 6.69 0.58
CA HIS A 182 -36.79 5.82 0.74
C HIS A 182 -36.45 5.53 2.22
N GLY A 183 -37.08 6.22 3.17
CA GLY A 183 -36.97 5.90 4.60
C GLY A 183 -35.64 6.25 5.24
N MET A 184 -34.84 7.12 4.61
CA MET A 184 -33.54 7.55 5.15
C MET A 184 -33.72 8.45 6.37
N GLN A 185 -32.96 8.21 7.43
CA GLN A 185 -33.09 8.93 8.69
C GLN A 185 -31.75 9.45 9.22
N THR A 186 -31.80 10.44 10.09
CA THR A 186 -30.66 10.82 10.93
C THR A 186 -30.36 9.73 11.96
N GLY A 187 -29.08 9.49 12.25
CA GLY A 187 -28.63 8.42 13.15
C GLY A 187 -27.74 8.90 14.30
N ALA A 188 -26.99 9.98 14.12
CA ALA A 188 -26.18 10.59 15.17
C ALA A 188 -26.16 12.12 15.04
N TYR A 189 -25.70 12.81 16.09
CA TYR A 189 -25.55 14.26 16.12
C TYR A 189 -24.14 14.61 16.63
N ASP A 190 -23.42 15.45 15.88
CA ASP A 190 -22.12 15.98 16.29
C ASP A 190 -22.31 17.27 17.09
N GLU A 191 -21.95 17.24 18.36
CA GLU A 191 -22.11 18.38 19.28
C GLU A 191 -21.17 19.56 18.96
N ILE A 192 -20.10 19.35 18.20
CA ILE A 192 -19.10 20.38 17.89
C ILE A 192 -19.51 21.16 16.66
N THR A 193 -19.81 20.46 15.56
CA THR A 193 -20.25 21.09 14.31
C THR A 193 -21.74 21.35 14.29
N ARG A 194 -22.49 20.76 15.24
CA ARG A 194 -23.94 20.89 15.38
C ARG A 194 -24.70 20.36 14.17
N HIS A 195 -24.22 19.26 13.60
CA HIS A 195 -24.83 18.62 12.43
C HIS A 195 -25.22 17.17 12.70
N ASN A 196 -26.36 16.75 12.13
CA ASN A 196 -26.76 15.35 12.16
C ASN A 196 -25.96 14.53 11.14
N VAL A 197 -25.79 13.24 11.38
CA VAL A 197 -25.23 12.26 10.44
C VAL A 197 -26.32 11.32 9.97
N ALA A 198 -26.44 11.05 8.67
CA ALA A 198 -27.39 10.07 8.17
C ALA A 198 -27.06 8.66 8.69
N ALA A 199 -28.07 7.93 9.16
CA ALA A 199 -27.92 6.59 9.71
C ALA A 199 -27.26 5.62 8.72
N VAL A 200 -27.60 5.72 7.44
CA VAL A 200 -27.04 4.87 6.38
C VAL A 200 -25.51 4.98 6.24
N PHE A 201 -24.92 6.12 6.60
CA PHE A 201 -23.46 6.30 6.60
C PHE A 201 -22.79 5.69 7.83
N LEU A 202 -23.49 5.66 8.98
CA LEU A 202 -23.05 4.99 10.20
C LEU A 202 -23.16 3.47 10.08
N ASP A 203 -24.15 2.98 9.33
CA ASP A 203 -24.31 1.55 9.04
C ASP A 203 -23.22 1.04 8.10
N ALA A 204 -22.71 1.89 7.20
CA ALA A 204 -21.64 1.54 6.28
C ALA A 204 -20.27 1.44 6.96
N LEU A 205 -20.01 2.27 7.98
CA LEU A 205 -18.72 2.35 8.70
C LEU A 205 -18.93 2.66 10.18
N PRO A 206 -18.23 1.94 11.10
CA PRO A 206 -18.24 2.29 12.52
C PRO A 206 -17.88 3.77 12.75
N ALA A 207 -18.55 4.42 13.70
CA ALA A 207 -18.45 5.88 13.93
C ALA A 207 -17.00 6.36 14.15
N GLU A 208 -16.18 5.59 14.87
CA GLU A 208 -14.76 5.90 15.08
C GLU A 208 -13.97 5.92 13.77
N ARG A 209 -14.24 4.95 12.89
CA ARG A 209 -13.63 4.85 11.57
C ARG A 209 -14.11 5.97 10.65
N LEU A 210 -15.39 6.31 10.72
CA LEU A 210 -15.96 7.43 9.98
C LEU A 210 -15.29 8.75 10.40
N LEU A 211 -15.10 8.98 11.70
CA LEU A 211 -14.41 10.18 12.20
C LEU A 211 -12.97 10.27 11.69
N TYR A 212 -12.22 9.17 11.70
CA TYR A 212 -10.85 9.15 11.17
C TYR A 212 -10.82 9.44 9.65
N ILE A 213 -11.64 8.75 8.85
CA ILE A 213 -11.58 8.85 7.38
C ILE A 213 -12.22 10.15 6.87
N ALA A 214 -13.42 10.46 7.37
CA ALA A 214 -14.27 11.55 6.88
C ALA A 214 -14.16 12.82 7.72
N GLY A 215 -13.82 12.73 9.00
CA GLY A 215 -13.89 13.85 9.93
C GLY A 215 -15.30 14.11 10.45
N ARG A 216 -15.51 15.30 11.02
CA ARG A 216 -16.83 15.71 11.54
C ARG A 216 -17.78 16.08 10.40
N PRO A 217 -19.11 15.90 10.56
CA PRO A 217 -20.07 16.35 9.57
C PRO A 217 -20.04 17.88 9.47
N LEU A 218 -20.05 18.38 8.24
CA LEU A 218 -20.10 19.81 7.93
C LEU A 218 -21.47 20.24 7.41
N THR A 219 -22.36 19.32 7.04
CA THR A 219 -23.71 19.67 6.61
C THR A 219 -24.70 18.68 7.19
N GLU A 220 -25.98 19.05 7.19
CA GLU A 220 -27.04 18.05 7.26
C GLU A 220 -26.97 17.12 6.03
N PRO A 221 -27.51 15.89 6.13
CA PRO A 221 -27.69 15.04 4.97
C PRO A 221 -28.84 15.57 4.10
N TYR A 222 -28.56 15.81 2.82
CA TYR A 222 -29.54 16.31 1.87
C TYR A 222 -29.70 15.34 0.71
N TRP A 223 -30.93 15.16 0.24
CA TRP A 223 -31.13 14.64 -1.10
C TRP A 223 -30.70 15.69 -2.13
N ALA A 224 -30.24 15.22 -3.29
CA ALA A 224 -29.83 16.08 -4.38
C ALA A 224 -29.99 15.34 -5.70
N ARG A 225 -30.28 16.09 -6.76
CA ARG A 225 -30.26 15.58 -8.12
C ARG A 225 -28.98 16.04 -8.80
N VAL A 226 -28.08 15.09 -9.09
CA VAL A 226 -26.77 15.37 -9.72
C VAL A 226 -26.62 14.55 -11.01
N PRO A 227 -25.93 15.07 -12.03
CA PRO A 227 -25.65 14.29 -13.24
C PRO A 227 -24.61 13.21 -12.94
N VAL A 228 -24.87 11.97 -13.35
CA VAL A 228 -23.88 10.90 -13.35
C VAL A 228 -23.92 10.17 -14.68
N GLY A 229 -22.80 10.19 -15.40
CA GLY A 229 -22.79 9.69 -16.77
C GLY A 229 -23.68 10.52 -17.70
N ARG A 230 -23.81 11.81 -17.41
CA ARG A 230 -24.68 12.82 -18.07
C ARG A 230 -26.18 12.62 -17.86
N GLU A 231 -26.58 11.67 -17.01
CA GLU A 231 -27.98 11.42 -16.68
C GLU A 231 -28.27 11.91 -15.26
N PRO A 232 -29.40 12.60 -15.02
CA PRO A 232 -29.76 13.06 -13.69
C PRO A 232 -30.04 11.88 -12.77
N ARG A 233 -29.48 11.92 -11.55
CA ARG A 233 -29.66 10.87 -10.54
C ARG A 233 -29.86 11.47 -9.16
N ASP A 234 -30.83 10.90 -8.44
CA ASP A 234 -31.07 11.28 -7.05
C ASP A 234 -30.08 10.57 -6.13
N VAL A 235 -29.38 11.36 -5.33
CA VAL A 235 -28.38 10.91 -4.37
C VAL A 235 -28.65 11.59 -3.03
N LEU A 236 -28.56 10.84 -1.94
CA LEU A 236 -28.43 11.42 -0.62
C LEU A 236 -26.95 11.75 -0.43
N LEU A 237 -26.59 12.99 -0.15
CA LEU A 237 -25.20 13.41 0.04
C LEU A 237 -25.02 14.08 1.40
N GLN A 238 -23.82 13.92 1.96
CA GLN A 238 -23.41 14.63 3.15
C GLN A 238 -21.92 14.97 3.09
N ALA A 239 -21.59 16.23 3.40
CA ALA A 239 -20.22 16.69 3.50
C ALA A 239 -19.69 16.54 4.93
N PHE A 240 -18.46 16.05 5.04
CA PHE A 240 -17.67 15.96 6.26
C PHE A 240 -16.35 16.69 6.03
N GLU A 241 -15.54 16.95 7.07
CA GLU A 241 -14.32 17.75 6.94
C GLU A 241 -13.34 17.27 5.85
N ARG A 242 -13.25 15.95 5.62
CA ARG A 242 -12.27 15.30 4.75
C ARG A 242 -12.87 14.58 3.54
N ARG A 243 -14.17 14.27 3.60
CA ARG A 243 -14.87 13.43 2.62
C ARG A 243 -16.30 13.90 2.37
N VAL A 244 -16.83 13.52 1.22
CA VAL A 244 -18.26 13.53 0.91
C VAL A 244 -18.70 12.09 0.80
N LEU A 245 -19.75 11.72 1.51
CA LEU A 245 -20.40 10.42 1.35
C LEU A 245 -21.69 10.60 0.56
N THR A 246 -21.98 9.63 -0.31
CA THR A 246 -23.23 9.57 -1.06
C THR A 246 -23.94 8.25 -0.83
N TYR A 247 -25.27 8.27 -0.84
CA TYR A 247 -26.12 7.10 -0.92
C TYR A 247 -27.02 7.18 -2.16
N THR A 248 -26.97 6.15 -3.01
CA THR A 248 -27.76 6.08 -4.24
C THR A 248 -28.62 4.81 -4.22
N PRO A 249 -29.94 4.90 -4.01
CA PRO A 249 -30.79 3.72 -3.82
C PRO A 249 -30.88 2.82 -5.06
N SER A 250 -30.67 3.38 -6.25
CA SER A 250 -30.67 2.64 -7.52
C SER A 250 -29.39 1.84 -7.78
N ASN A 251 -28.33 2.03 -6.98
CA ASN A 251 -27.09 1.28 -7.16
C ASN A 251 -27.25 -0.17 -6.64
N PRO A 252 -26.44 -1.13 -7.16
CA PRO A 252 -26.39 -2.48 -6.62
C PRO A 252 -26.00 -2.50 -5.14
N ASP A 253 -26.46 -3.52 -4.40
CA ASP A 253 -26.10 -3.73 -3.00
C ASP A 253 -24.57 -3.84 -2.84
N GLY A 254 -23.98 -3.08 -1.91
CA GLY A 254 -22.53 -2.93 -1.76
C GLY A 254 -21.95 -1.63 -2.35
N TRP A 255 -22.66 -1.01 -3.29
CA TRP A 255 -22.30 0.28 -3.93
C TRP A 255 -23.36 1.35 -3.70
N LYS A 256 -24.32 1.08 -2.81
CA LYS A 256 -25.32 2.07 -2.42
C LYS A 256 -24.68 3.23 -1.68
N VAL A 257 -23.73 2.97 -0.78
CA VAL A 257 -22.92 4.01 -0.13
C VAL A 257 -21.57 4.11 -0.84
N GLU A 258 -21.20 5.32 -1.27
CA GLU A 258 -19.94 5.57 -1.95
C GLU A 258 -19.20 6.76 -1.38
N TRP A 259 -17.88 6.72 -1.53
CA TRP A 259 -17.01 7.87 -1.30
C TRP A 259 -16.95 8.71 -2.56
N GLY A 260 -17.22 10.01 -2.41
CA GLY A 260 -17.06 10.99 -3.48
C GLY A 260 -15.62 11.02 -4.01
N ASN A 261 -15.43 11.49 -5.25
CA ASN A 261 -14.11 11.64 -5.86
C ASN A 261 -13.37 12.89 -5.35
N VAL A 262 -13.34 13.06 -4.02
CA VAL A 262 -12.90 14.29 -3.34
C VAL A 262 -11.44 14.60 -3.62
N GLY A 263 -10.59 13.58 -3.72
CA GLY A 263 -9.17 13.78 -4.02
C GLY A 263 -8.94 14.33 -5.43
N ALA A 264 -9.67 13.82 -6.42
CA ALA A 264 -9.65 14.37 -7.79
C ALA A 264 -10.24 15.78 -7.86
N GLN A 265 -11.39 16.02 -7.20
CA GLN A 265 -12.04 17.34 -7.14
C GLN A 265 -11.14 18.40 -6.49
N TYR A 266 -10.46 18.03 -5.40
CA TYR A 266 -9.57 18.92 -4.69
C TYR A 266 -8.27 19.18 -5.49
N ALA A 267 -7.73 18.17 -6.17
CA ALA A 267 -6.60 18.36 -7.08
C ALA A 267 -6.95 19.35 -8.21
N LEU A 268 -8.16 19.25 -8.77
CA LEU A 268 -8.66 20.19 -9.77
C LEU A 268 -8.78 21.62 -9.22
N TRP A 269 -9.34 21.79 -8.02
CA TRP A 269 -9.47 23.10 -7.39
C TRP A 269 -8.12 23.77 -7.11
N ARG A 270 -7.15 23.00 -6.58
CA ARG A 270 -5.85 23.54 -6.17
C ARG A 270 -4.86 23.71 -7.32
N HIS A 271 -4.85 22.80 -8.29
CA HIS A 271 -3.80 22.71 -9.31
C HIS A 271 -4.32 22.86 -10.75
N GLY A 272 -5.63 23.00 -10.94
CA GLY A 272 -6.26 22.96 -12.25
C GLY A 272 -6.34 21.56 -12.85
N PRO A 273 -6.75 21.43 -14.13
CA PRO A 273 -6.88 20.13 -14.79
C PRO A 273 -5.54 19.38 -14.76
N SER A 274 -5.54 18.13 -14.27
CA SER A 274 -4.34 17.29 -14.29
C SER A 274 -4.15 16.67 -15.67
N GLU A 275 -2.90 16.35 -16.05
CA GLU A 275 -2.66 15.30 -17.04
C GLU A 275 -3.27 13.99 -16.50
N GLN A 276 -3.68 13.08 -17.40
CA GLN A 276 -4.41 11.85 -17.07
C GLN A 276 -3.73 11.11 -15.89
N GLY A 277 -4.48 10.92 -14.80
CA GLY A 277 -3.98 10.24 -13.60
C GLY A 277 -3.45 8.84 -13.94
N ALA A 278 -2.41 8.40 -13.22
CA ALA A 278 -1.84 7.06 -13.41
C ALA A 278 -2.58 6.05 -12.54
N LEU A 279 -2.87 4.87 -13.10
CA LEU A 279 -3.30 3.72 -12.30
C LEU A 279 -2.25 3.44 -11.24
N PHE A 280 -2.69 3.48 -9.99
CA PHE A 280 -1.87 3.10 -8.86
C PHE A 280 -1.78 1.58 -8.83
N GLU A 281 -0.62 1.05 -9.23
CA GLU A 281 -0.22 -0.31 -8.91
C GLU A 281 0.70 -0.27 -7.69
N PRO A 282 0.21 -0.53 -6.47
CA PRO A 282 1.03 -0.51 -5.26
C PRO A 282 2.24 -1.45 -5.37
N LEU A 283 2.07 -2.55 -6.11
CA LEU A 283 3.13 -3.52 -6.38
C LEU A 283 4.27 -2.94 -7.23
N SER A 284 4.01 -1.94 -8.07
CA SER A 284 5.03 -1.24 -8.86
C SER A 284 5.79 -0.20 -8.04
N THR A 285 5.14 0.45 -7.06
CA THR A 285 5.73 1.52 -6.24
C THR A 285 6.54 1.00 -5.05
N VAL A 286 6.24 -0.19 -4.52
CA VAL A 286 7.14 -0.90 -3.58
C VAL A 286 8.42 -1.39 -4.26
N ASP A 287 8.35 -1.74 -5.55
CA ASP A 287 9.48 -2.29 -6.30
C ASP A 287 10.33 -1.29 -7.08
N ALA A 288 9.85 -0.05 -7.30
CA ALA A 288 10.54 0.89 -8.18
C ALA A 288 11.65 1.77 -7.55
N SER A 289 11.75 1.96 -6.22
CA SER A 289 12.65 3.03 -5.72
C SER A 289 13.33 2.87 -4.35
N VAL A 290 13.24 1.75 -3.64
CA VAL A 290 14.13 1.56 -2.48
C VAL A 290 15.42 0.90 -2.95
N ALA A 291 16.39 1.71 -3.37
CA ALA A 291 17.76 1.23 -3.54
C ALA A 291 18.19 0.56 -2.23
N ALA A 292 18.70 -0.67 -2.33
CA ALA A 292 19.17 -1.37 -1.15
C ALA A 292 20.34 -0.59 -0.55
N ARG A 293 20.24 -0.25 0.73
CA ARG A 293 21.35 0.28 1.52
C ARG A 293 22.37 -0.83 1.78
N GLU A 294 23.58 -0.48 2.17
CA GLU A 294 24.59 -1.48 2.49
C GLU A 294 24.25 -2.17 3.82
N LEU A 295 24.40 -3.51 3.91
CA LEU A 295 24.11 -4.26 5.14
C LEU A 295 24.87 -3.72 6.35
N ARG A 296 26.07 -3.17 6.13
CA ARG A 296 26.89 -2.56 7.19
C ARG A 296 26.26 -1.33 7.85
N GLU A 297 25.31 -0.66 7.20
CA GLU A 297 24.58 0.45 7.81
C GLU A 297 23.61 -0.03 8.89
N LEU A 298 23.06 -1.23 8.74
CA LEU A 298 22.20 -1.87 9.74
C LEU A 298 23.01 -2.68 10.75
N ALA A 299 23.80 -3.64 10.26
CA ALA A 299 24.48 -4.64 11.06
C ALA A 299 25.95 -4.75 10.60
N PRO A 300 26.85 -3.88 11.07
CA PRO A 300 28.25 -3.84 10.63
C PRO A 300 28.96 -5.17 10.87
N THR A 301 28.78 -5.79 12.04
CA THR A 301 29.36 -7.11 12.35
C THR A 301 28.88 -8.20 11.39
N ALA A 302 27.58 -8.20 11.04
CA ALA A 302 27.03 -9.16 10.09
C ALA A 302 27.66 -9.00 8.69
N ALA A 303 27.86 -7.75 8.24
CA ALA A 303 28.52 -7.47 6.96
C ALA A 303 30.00 -7.90 6.96
N GLU A 304 30.73 -7.67 8.05
CA GLU A 304 32.12 -8.13 8.18
C GLU A 304 32.23 -9.66 8.22
N ILE A 305 31.28 -10.35 8.88
CA ILE A 305 31.19 -11.81 8.83
C ILE A 305 30.94 -12.27 7.39
N ALA A 306 29.97 -11.68 6.68
CA ALA A 306 29.68 -12.03 5.29
C ALA A 306 30.88 -11.83 4.36
N LEU A 307 31.70 -10.81 4.60
CA LEU A 307 32.92 -10.52 3.84
C LEU A 307 34.06 -11.50 4.13
N ALA A 308 34.21 -11.93 5.39
CA ALA A 308 35.35 -12.73 5.85
C ALA A 308 35.19 -14.26 5.67
N ARG A 309 34.00 -14.72 5.26
CA ARG A 309 33.71 -16.15 5.08
C ARG A 309 34.21 -16.66 3.72
N ASP A 310 34.59 -17.94 3.68
CA ASP A 310 34.96 -18.63 2.46
C ASP A 310 33.74 -18.83 1.56
N GLY A 311 33.93 -18.61 0.27
CA GLY A 311 32.85 -18.68 -0.72
C GLY A 311 32.16 -17.33 -0.93
N LEU A 312 31.02 -17.35 -1.63
CA LEU A 312 30.21 -16.17 -1.87
C LEU A 312 29.08 -16.12 -0.86
N VAL A 313 28.84 -14.95 -0.29
CA VAL A 313 27.70 -14.66 0.59
C VAL A 313 26.88 -13.53 -0.03
N GLY A 314 25.58 -13.75 -0.13
CA GLY A 314 24.59 -12.72 -0.43
C GLY A 314 23.59 -12.65 0.72
N ALA A 315 23.35 -11.46 1.25
CA ALA A 315 22.42 -11.27 2.36
C ALA A 315 21.52 -10.05 2.11
N ALA A 316 20.29 -10.11 2.60
CA ALA A 316 19.39 -8.98 2.61
C ALA A 316 18.48 -9.02 3.84
N VAL A 317 18.18 -7.85 4.39
CA VAL A 317 17.26 -7.64 5.50
C VAL A 317 16.26 -6.55 5.09
N PHE A 318 14.98 -6.86 5.16
CA PHE A 318 13.90 -5.91 4.92
C PHE A 318 13.16 -5.65 6.23
N GLN A 319 13.14 -4.41 6.70
CA GLN A 319 12.36 -4.00 7.88
C GLN A 319 10.91 -3.73 7.45
N LEU A 320 9.94 -4.42 8.04
CA LEU A 320 8.53 -4.29 7.65
C LEU A 320 7.99 -2.90 8.06
N ASP A 321 8.40 -2.40 9.22
CA ASP A 321 7.87 -1.17 9.79
C ASP A 321 8.35 0.08 9.02
N THR A 322 9.62 0.10 8.62
CA THR A 322 10.22 1.23 7.89
C THR A 322 10.20 1.06 6.37
N GLY A 323 10.11 -0.17 5.86
CA GLY A 323 10.30 -0.48 4.44
C GLY A 323 11.77 -0.41 3.98
N ALA A 324 12.72 -0.23 4.92
CA ALA A 324 14.15 -0.15 4.59
C ALA A 324 14.69 -1.53 4.21
N LEU A 325 15.41 -1.58 3.08
CA LEU A 325 16.12 -2.76 2.62
C LEU A 325 17.63 -2.53 2.75
N TYR A 326 18.29 -3.43 3.47
CA TYR A 326 19.75 -3.48 3.62
C TYR A 326 20.27 -4.75 2.95
N SER A 327 21.38 -4.68 2.21
CA SER A 327 21.91 -5.84 1.49
C SER A 327 23.44 -5.91 1.42
N PHE A 328 23.95 -7.12 1.27
CA PHE A 328 25.35 -7.43 0.99
C PHE A 328 25.41 -8.29 -0.28
N GLN A 329 26.19 -7.87 -1.27
CA GLN A 329 26.20 -8.45 -2.63
C GLN A 329 24.80 -8.60 -3.25
N GLY A 330 23.93 -7.60 -3.05
CA GLY A 330 22.50 -7.68 -3.35
C GLY A 330 22.13 -7.91 -4.83
N THR A 331 23.03 -7.63 -5.78
CA THR A 331 22.80 -7.87 -7.21
C THR A 331 23.19 -9.27 -7.67
N ARG A 332 23.87 -10.05 -6.82
CA ARG A 332 24.34 -11.38 -7.19
C ARG A 332 23.21 -12.41 -7.11
N ALA A 333 23.08 -13.19 -8.17
CA ALA A 333 22.16 -14.31 -8.22
C ALA A 333 22.79 -15.56 -7.58
N PHE A 334 21.99 -16.29 -6.80
CA PHE A 334 22.34 -17.53 -6.13
C PHE A 334 21.33 -18.63 -6.50
N PRO A 335 21.76 -19.90 -6.61
CA PRO A 335 20.84 -21.03 -6.67
C PRO A 335 19.98 -21.09 -5.41
N MET A 336 18.69 -21.36 -5.58
CA MET A 336 17.71 -21.32 -4.49
C MET A 336 17.69 -22.62 -3.67
N TYR A 337 18.00 -23.75 -4.29
CA TYR A 337 17.78 -25.07 -3.71
C TYR A 337 16.34 -25.16 -3.16
N SER A 338 16.15 -25.67 -1.94
CA SER A 338 14.81 -25.79 -1.36
C SER A 338 14.14 -24.47 -0.94
N THR A 339 14.80 -23.30 -1.05
CA THR A 339 14.09 -22.02 -0.86
C THR A 339 13.17 -21.69 -2.04
N ALA A 340 13.36 -22.31 -3.21
CA ALA A 340 12.44 -22.21 -4.36
C ALA A 340 11.02 -22.75 -4.07
N LYS A 341 10.86 -23.53 -3.00
CA LYS A 341 9.55 -24.05 -2.59
C LYS A 341 8.62 -22.96 -2.06
N VAL A 342 9.15 -21.84 -1.58
CA VAL A 342 8.33 -20.69 -1.15
C VAL A 342 7.62 -20.03 -2.33
N PRO A 343 8.30 -19.58 -3.41
CA PRO A 343 7.58 -19.03 -4.57
C PRO A 343 6.67 -20.05 -5.26
N ILE A 344 6.99 -21.35 -5.24
CA ILE A 344 6.09 -22.40 -5.74
C ILE A 344 4.79 -22.44 -4.90
N MET A 345 4.91 -22.49 -3.56
CA MET A 345 3.76 -22.44 -2.66
C MET A 345 2.92 -21.19 -2.91
N LEU A 346 3.54 -20.02 -2.98
CA LEU A 346 2.84 -18.75 -3.16
C LEU A 346 2.10 -18.68 -4.50
N ALA A 347 2.68 -19.20 -5.58
CA ALA A 347 2.01 -19.26 -6.88
C ALA A 347 0.76 -20.17 -6.87
N VAL A 348 0.81 -21.31 -6.16
CA VAL A 348 -0.36 -22.20 -5.98
C VAL A 348 -1.45 -21.51 -5.16
N LEU A 349 -1.08 -20.82 -4.08
CA LEU A 349 -2.03 -20.09 -3.24
C LEU A 349 -2.67 -18.91 -3.98
N ASP A 350 -1.87 -18.15 -4.73
CA ASP A 350 -2.34 -17.08 -5.60
C ASP A 350 -3.28 -17.61 -6.70
N GLN A 351 -2.98 -18.77 -7.28
CA GLN A 351 -3.87 -19.42 -8.23
C GLN A 351 -5.22 -19.77 -7.61
N ALA A 352 -5.24 -20.35 -6.41
CA ALA A 352 -6.49 -20.66 -5.70
C ALA A 352 -7.30 -19.40 -5.40
N ALA A 353 -6.64 -18.30 -5.01
CA ALA A 353 -7.28 -17.01 -4.76
C ALA A 353 -7.91 -16.44 -6.05
N ARG A 354 -7.16 -16.38 -7.15
CA ARG A 354 -7.66 -15.88 -8.45
C ARG A 354 -8.81 -16.69 -9.03
N GLU A 355 -8.85 -17.99 -8.75
CA GLU A 355 -9.92 -18.88 -9.17
C GLU A 355 -11.13 -18.85 -8.20
N ASN A 356 -11.09 -17.99 -7.18
CA ASN A 356 -12.08 -17.88 -6.12
C ASN A 356 -12.47 -19.25 -5.52
N ARG A 357 -11.47 -20.09 -5.27
CA ARG A 357 -11.65 -21.42 -4.71
C ARG A 357 -10.85 -21.59 -3.44
N ARG A 358 -11.27 -22.56 -2.63
CA ARG A 358 -10.45 -23.01 -1.51
C ARG A 358 -9.21 -23.75 -2.05
N VAL A 359 -8.11 -23.66 -1.30
CA VAL A 359 -7.00 -24.60 -1.43
C VAL A 359 -7.56 -26.01 -1.24
N THR A 360 -7.31 -26.87 -2.22
CA THR A 360 -7.79 -28.25 -2.20
C THR A 360 -7.00 -29.07 -1.18
N ALA A 361 -7.56 -30.19 -0.71
CA ALA A 361 -6.85 -31.11 0.17
C ALA A 361 -5.52 -31.58 -0.46
N TRP A 362 -5.54 -31.85 -1.78
CA TRP A 362 -4.35 -32.25 -2.54
C TRP A 362 -3.23 -31.20 -2.50
N GLU A 363 -3.57 -29.92 -2.64
CA GLU A 363 -2.62 -28.81 -2.57
C GLU A 363 -2.11 -28.61 -1.15
N GLN A 364 -3.02 -28.65 -0.17
CA GLN A 364 -2.67 -28.49 1.24
C GLN A 364 -1.67 -29.57 1.68
N ASP A 365 -1.98 -30.85 1.47
CA ASP A 365 -1.12 -31.98 1.84
C ASP A 365 0.30 -31.83 1.27
N ARG A 366 0.39 -31.38 0.01
CA ARG A 366 1.67 -31.19 -0.69
C ARG A 366 2.41 -29.95 -0.22
N ILE A 367 1.72 -28.84 -0.01
CA ILE A 367 2.33 -27.60 0.50
C ILE A 367 2.93 -27.89 1.87
N GLU A 368 2.20 -28.57 2.75
CA GLU A 368 2.65 -28.87 4.09
C GLU A 368 3.92 -29.73 4.08
N ILE A 369 3.96 -30.86 3.36
CA ILE A 369 5.17 -31.69 3.32
C ILE A 369 6.32 -31.01 2.54
N MET A 370 6.01 -30.25 1.49
CA MET A 370 7.00 -29.49 0.73
C MET A 370 7.68 -28.44 1.61
N ILE A 371 6.95 -27.71 2.44
CA ILE A 371 7.52 -26.66 3.29
C ILE A 371 8.10 -27.23 4.58
N LYS A 372 7.34 -28.06 5.31
CA LYS A 372 7.69 -28.49 6.67
C LYS A 372 8.85 -29.48 6.70
N VAL A 373 8.90 -30.42 5.75
CA VAL A 373 9.95 -31.45 5.68
C VAL A 373 10.81 -31.34 4.41
N SER A 374 10.55 -30.36 3.56
CA SER A 374 11.32 -30.11 2.34
C SER A 374 11.19 -31.20 1.28
N ASP A 375 10.03 -31.85 1.16
CA ASP A 375 9.79 -32.92 0.18
C ASP A 375 9.97 -32.44 -1.28
N ASN A 376 10.66 -33.23 -2.11
CA ASN A 376 10.99 -32.87 -3.48
C ASN A 376 9.92 -33.31 -4.49
N ALA A 377 9.21 -34.41 -4.23
CA ALA A 377 8.16 -34.90 -5.12
C ALA A 377 6.95 -33.96 -5.08
N ALA A 378 6.57 -33.50 -3.88
CA ALA A 378 5.54 -32.49 -3.68
C ALA A 378 5.90 -31.17 -4.39
N ALA A 379 7.16 -30.74 -4.33
CA ALA A 379 7.61 -29.54 -5.04
C ALA A 379 7.48 -29.66 -6.56
N SER A 380 7.91 -30.79 -7.13
CA SER A 380 7.77 -31.03 -8.58
C SER A 380 6.30 -31.10 -8.99
N GLN A 381 5.45 -31.74 -8.19
CA GLN A 381 4.00 -31.83 -8.46
C GLN A 381 3.32 -30.46 -8.37
N LEU A 382 3.64 -29.66 -7.35
CA LEU A 382 3.07 -28.33 -7.17
C LEU A 382 3.55 -27.34 -8.24
N LEU A 383 4.82 -27.42 -8.66
CA LEU A 383 5.32 -26.59 -9.76
C LEU A 383 4.57 -26.88 -11.06
N GLN A 384 4.39 -28.16 -11.41
CA GLN A 384 3.62 -28.54 -12.60
C GLN A 384 2.16 -28.10 -12.47
N HIS A 385 1.55 -28.31 -11.29
CA HIS A 385 0.17 -27.90 -11.00
C HIS A 385 -0.04 -26.39 -11.13
N ALA A 386 0.94 -25.58 -10.70
CA ALA A 386 0.90 -24.13 -10.83
C ALA A 386 1.01 -23.62 -12.27
N GLY A 387 1.27 -24.50 -13.25
CA GLY A 387 1.52 -24.14 -14.65
C GLY A 387 3.00 -23.97 -15.00
N GLY A 388 3.90 -24.55 -14.20
CA GLY A 388 5.34 -24.58 -14.43
C GLY A 388 6.06 -23.26 -14.16
N ALA A 389 7.34 -23.21 -14.53
CA ALA A 389 8.21 -22.07 -14.30
C ALA A 389 7.64 -20.74 -14.81
N ALA A 390 7.03 -20.74 -15.99
CA ALA A 390 6.47 -19.54 -16.60
C ALA A 390 5.35 -18.91 -15.76
N ALA A 391 4.48 -19.73 -15.16
CA ALA A 391 3.40 -19.25 -14.31
C ALA A 391 3.91 -18.71 -12.97
N VAL A 392 4.85 -19.41 -12.33
CA VAL A 392 5.49 -18.94 -11.09
C VAL A 392 6.22 -17.62 -11.34
N GLU A 393 7.01 -17.50 -12.40
CA GLU A 393 7.69 -16.26 -12.72
C GLU A 393 6.74 -15.13 -13.12
N LYS A 394 5.62 -15.43 -13.79
CA LYS A 394 4.59 -14.43 -14.10
C LYS A 394 4.01 -13.85 -12.82
N PHE A 395 3.67 -14.70 -11.86
CA PHE A 395 3.24 -14.28 -10.51
C PHE A 395 4.32 -13.43 -9.83
N LEU A 396 5.57 -13.91 -9.78
CA LEU A 396 6.66 -13.16 -9.16
C LEU A 396 6.86 -11.78 -9.80
N ARG A 397 6.79 -11.68 -11.14
CA ARG A 397 6.89 -10.40 -11.85
C ARG A 397 5.70 -9.48 -11.57
N SER A 398 4.48 -10.00 -11.43
CA SER A 398 3.32 -9.16 -11.11
C SER A 398 3.39 -8.56 -9.71
N ILE A 399 4.10 -9.21 -8.79
CA ILE A 399 4.38 -8.67 -7.45
C ILE A 399 5.78 -8.00 -7.37
N GLY A 400 6.39 -7.72 -8.53
CA GLY A 400 7.64 -6.97 -8.73
C GLY A 400 8.95 -7.67 -8.33
N ILE A 401 8.91 -8.97 -8.07
CA ILE A 401 10.09 -9.84 -7.91
C ILE A 401 10.65 -10.19 -9.30
N ARG A 402 11.67 -9.44 -9.75
CA ARG A 402 12.13 -9.43 -11.16
C ARG A 402 13.43 -10.19 -11.41
N ASN A 403 14.22 -10.49 -10.39
CA ASN A 403 15.52 -11.15 -10.49
C ASN A 403 15.47 -12.64 -10.11
N THR A 404 14.27 -13.19 -9.92
CA THR A 404 14.05 -14.61 -9.71
C THR A 404 13.76 -15.32 -11.03
N ARG A 405 14.44 -16.45 -11.27
CA ARG A 405 14.30 -17.29 -12.47
C ARG A 405 14.06 -18.73 -12.05
N ILE A 406 12.94 -19.31 -12.48
CA ILE A 406 12.51 -20.66 -12.10
C ILE A 406 12.94 -21.64 -13.19
N ASN A 407 13.53 -22.76 -12.77
CA ASN A 407 13.84 -23.86 -13.68
C ASN A 407 12.75 -24.94 -13.58
N ASP A 408 12.13 -25.28 -14.71
CA ASP A 408 10.95 -26.15 -14.74
C ASP A 408 11.27 -27.61 -14.37
N TYR A 409 12.47 -28.08 -14.72
CA TYR A 409 12.88 -29.48 -14.56
C TYR A 409 13.77 -29.70 -13.34
N THR A 410 14.52 -28.68 -12.96
CA THR A 410 15.47 -28.68 -11.85
C THR A 410 15.21 -27.47 -10.97
N TRP A 411 14.01 -27.38 -10.37
CA TRP A 411 13.59 -26.21 -9.60
C TRP A 411 14.55 -25.81 -8.48
N GLY A 412 15.39 -26.71 -7.97
CA GLY A 412 16.45 -26.37 -7.01
C GLY A 412 17.59 -25.54 -7.62
N SER A 413 17.80 -25.62 -8.92
CA SER A 413 18.75 -24.81 -9.70
C SER A 413 18.16 -23.46 -10.14
N SER A 414 16.91 -23.16 -9.78
CA SER A 414 16.33 -21.82 -9.90
C SER A 414 17.24 -20.80 -9.23
N THR A 415 17.28 -19.57 -9.73
CA THR A 415 18.15 -18.52 -9.20
C THR A 415 17.36 -17.32 -8.71
N THR A 416 17.88 -16.63 -7.72
CA THR A 416 17.29 -15.40 -7.16
C THR A 416 18.38 -14.52 -6.56
N THR A 417 18.06 -13.30 -6.17
CA THR A 417 18.93 -12.44 -5.35
C THR A 417 18.43 -12.42 -3.91
N ALA A 418 19.32 -12.13 -2.96
CA ALA A 418 18.91 -11.98 -1.56
C ALA A 418 17.84 -10.88 -1.37
N PRO A 419 17.95 -9.69 -1.99
CA PRO A 419 16.89 -8.68 -2.00
C PRO A 419 15.53 -9.17 -2.49
N ASP A 420 15.47 -9.90 -3.61
CA ASP A 420 14.20 -10.40 -4.17
C ASP A 420 13.50 -11.32 -3.17
N MET A 421 14.24 -12.22 -2.51
CA MET A 421 13.66 -13.14 -1.53
C MET A 421 13.28 -12.45 -0.23
N ALA A 422 14.05 -11.46 0.24
CA ALA A 422 13.66 -10.65 1.39
C ALA A 422 12.36 -9.87 1.09
N ARG A 423 12.24 -9.27 -0.11
CA ARG A 423 11.00 -8.59 -0.57
C ARG A 423 9.82 -9.54 -0.69
N LEU A 424 10.02 -10.74 -1.27
CA LEU A 424 8.97 -11.76 -1.37
C LEU A 424 8.45 -12.15 0.02
N MET A 425 9.37 -12.38 0.95
CA MET A 425 9.02 -12.69 2.34
C MET A 425 8.35 -11.50 3.04
N ALA A 426 8.75 -10.25 2.76
CA ALA A 426 8.14 -9.06 3.36
C ALA A 426 6.71 -8.88 2.87
N LYS A 427 6.47 -9.02 1.56
CA LYS A 427 5.14 -9.01 0.96
C LYS A 427 4.24 -10.12 1.55
N LEU A 428 4.80 -11.29 1.85
CA LEU A 428 4.11 -12.33 2.60
C LEU A 428 3.82 -11.89 4.04
N GLY A 429 4.82 -11.37 4.76
CA GLY A 429 4.69 -10.96 6.17
C GLY A 429 3.71 -9.82 6.41
N ASP A 430 3.57 -8.90 5.46
CA ASP A 430 2.57 -7.82 5.48
C ASP A 430 1.25 -8.20 4.79
N CYS A 431 1.11 -9.46 4.34
CA CYS A 431 -0.10 -9.97 3.70
C CYS A 431 -0.54 -9.20 2.44
N THR A 432 0.40 -8.70 1.63
CA THR A 432 0.07 -7.85 0.47
C THR A 432 -0.05 -8.61 -0.85
N ILE A 433 0.14 -9.93 -0.84
CA ILE A 433 0.18 -10.79 -2.05
C ILE A 433 -0.78 -11.97 -2.02
N LEU A 434 -1.50 -12.15 -0.91
CA LEU A 434 -2.48 -13.21 -0.71
C LEU A 434 -3.60 -12.67 0.17
N VAL A 435 -4.78 -13.28 0.09
CA VAL A 435 -5.89 -13.00 1.02
C VAL A 435 -5.49 -13.40 2.46
N PRO A 436 -6.03 -12.75 3.52
CA PRO A 436 -5.59 -12.94 4.91
C PRO A 436 -5.53 -14.39 5.38
N ARG A 437 -6.54 -15.19 5.01
CA ARG A 437 -6.59 -16.63 5.33
C ARG A 437 -5.41 -17.40 4.72
N LEU A 438 -5.07 -17.14 3.46
CA LEU A 438 -4.01 -17.87 2.75
C LEU A 438 -2.62 -17.40 3.18
N CYS A 439 -2.48 -16.12 3.51
CA CYS A 439 -1.28 -15.58 4.12
C CYS A 439 -1.01 -16.23 5.48
N SER A 440 -2.01 -16.27 6.36
CA SER A 440 -1.91 -16.94 7.68
C SER A 440 -1.52 -18.41 7.51
N TYR A 441 -2.17 -19.13 6.59
CA TYR A 441 -1.83 -20.51 6.26
C TYR A 441 -0.37 -20.68 5.80
N ALA A 442 0.12 -19.81 4.91
CA ALA A 442 1.49 -19.86 4.41
C ALA A 442 2.51 -19.59 5.54
N ILE A 443 2.28 -18.55 6.34
CA ILE A 443 3.14 -18.14 7.46
C ILE A 443 3.15 -19.24 8.54
N GLU A 444 1.99 -19.77 8.93
CA GLU A 444 1.88 -20.88 9.89
C GLU A 444 2.58 -22.14 9.39
N THR A 445 2.45 -22.46 8.10
CA THR A 445 3.15 -23.62 7.51
C THR A 445 4.67 -23.46 7.62
N MET A 446 5.18 -22.24 7.39
CA MET A 446 6.61 -21.92 7.51
C MET A 446 7.12 -21.81 8.95
N GLN A 447 6.26 -21.52 9.93
CA GLN A 447 6.60 -21.58 11.36
C GLN A 447 6.72 -23.03 11.86
N ASN A 448 5.92 -23.92 11.27
CA ASN A 448 5.78 -25.31 11.69
C ASN A 448 6.69 -26.28 10.91
N VAL A 449 7.85 -25.80 10.45
CA VAL A 449 8.88 -26.69 9.87
C VAL A 449 9.40 -27.69 10.90
N ALA A 450 9.81 -28.88 10.44
CA ALA A 450 10.32 -29.94 11.32
C ALA A 450 11.55 -29.47 12.11
N GLY A 451 11.80 -30.02 13.30
CA GLY A 451 12.88 -29.58 14.20
C GLY A 451 14.26 -29.48 13.53
N GLY A 452 14.62 -30.47 12.70
CA GLY A 452 15.88 -30.46 11.93
C GLY A 452 15.98 -29.42 10.80
N GLN A 453 14.90 -28.66 10.56
CA GLN A 453 14.85 -27.54 9.62
C GLN A 453 14.94 -26.19 10.34
N LYS A 454 14.84 -26.12 11.67
CA LYS A 454 14.81 -24.87 12.45
C LYS A 454 16.22 -24.35 12.77
N TRP A 455 16.95 -23.96 11.74
CA TRP A 455 18.30 -23.37 11.82
C TRP A 455 18.43 -22.19 10.84
N GLY A 456 19.50 -21.41 10.96
CA GLY A 456 19.76 -20.28 10.07
C GLY A 456 19.13 -18.99 10.57
N VAL A 457 18.07 -18.49 9.90
CA VAL A 457 17.41 -17.22 10.23
C VAL A 457 16.81 -17.15 11.64
N SER A 458 16.62 -18.30 12.31
CA SER A 458 16.17 -18.35 13.70
C SER A 458 17.27 -18.05 14.72
N ALA A 459 18.55 -18.03 14.32
CA ALA A 459 19.66 -17.78 15.23
C ALA A 459 19.63 -16.35 15.78
N GLY A 460 19.86 -16.20 17.09
CA GLY A 460 19.76 -14.93 17.82
C GLY A 460 18.35 -14.58 18.28
N VAL A 461 17.30 -15.16 17.70
CA VAL A 461 15.90 -14.89 18.06
C VAL A 461 15.54 -15.67 19.34
N PRO A 462 14.97 -15.03 20.37
CA PRO A 462 14.44 -15.72 21.55
C PRO A 462 13.39 -16.77 21.20
N ALA A 463 13.27 -17.82 22.01
CA ALA A 463 12.30 -18.90 21.78
C ALA A 463 10.83 -18.45 21.80
N SER A 464 10.53 -17.28 22.38
CA SER A 464 9.21 -16.64 22.35
C SER A 464 8.91 -15.92 21.03
N GLY A 465 9.93 -15.69 20.20
CA GLY A 465 9.80 -15.00 18.93
C GLY A 465 9.19 -15.89 17.85
N LEU A 466 8.37 -15.29 17.00
CA LEU A 466 7.82 -15.95 15.84
C LEU A 466 8.84 -15.94 14.71
N VAL A 467 9.20 -17.12 14.22
CA VAL A 467 10.08 -17.28 13.05
C VAL A 467 9.41 -18.19 12.03
N ALA A 468 9.08 -17.65 10.87
CA ALA A 468 8.58 -18.39 9.72
C ALA A 468 9.71 -18.50 8.68
N LEU A 469 10.22 -19.72 8.41
CA LEU A 469 11.44 -19.88 7.62
C LEU A 469 11.36 -21.00 6.59
N LYS A 470 12.26 -20.93 5.60
CA LYS A 470 12.58 -22.05 4.72
C LYS A 470 14.07 -22.11 4.42
N ASN A 471 14.63 -23.30 4.58
CA ASN A 471 16.04 -23.58 4.28
C ASN A 471 16.22 -24.30 2.95
N GLY A 472 17.42 -24.18 2.38
CA GLY A 472 17.83 -24.88 1.17
C GLY A 472 19.31 -25.27 1.19
N TRP A 473 19.62 -26.47 0.74
CA TRP A 473 21.01 -26.92 0.62
C TRP A 473 21.17 -27.91 -0.53
N TYR A 474 22.37 -27.95 -1.11
CA TYR A 474 22.74 -28.94 -2.10
C TYR A 474 24.26 -29.16 -2.15
N PRO A 475 24.74 -30.42 -2.17
CA PRO A 475 26.15 -30.71 -2.39
C PRO A 475 26.54 -30.40 -3.84
N GLN A 476 27.65 -29.70 -4.02
CA GLN A 476 28.22 -29.35 -5.32
C GLN A 476 29.59 -29.98 -5.49
N ARG A 477 30.12 -29.96 -6.72
CA ARG A 477 31.44 -30.52 -7.03
C ARG A 477 32.56 -29.94 -6.16
N ASN A 478 32.47 -28.66 -5.82
CA ASN A 478 33.51 -27.92 -5.10
C ASN A 478 33.03 -27.40 -3.72
N GLY A 479 32.07 -28.08 -3.07
CA GLY A 479 31.58 -27.69 -1.74
C GLY A 479 30.07 -27.81 -1.61
N TRP A 480 29.46 -26.90 -0.85
CA TRP A 480 28.03 -26.90 -0.53
C TRP A 480 27.38 -25.56 -0.80
N GLY A 481 26.19 -25.55 -1.39
CA GLY A 481 25.34 -24.36 -1.37
C GLY A 481 24.37 -24.44 -0.21
N ILE A 482 24.27 -23.39 0.62
CA ILE A 482 23.43 -23.34 1.82
C ILE A 482 22.70 -22.00 1.88
N ASN A 483 21.38 -22.04 2.07
CA ASN A 483 20.49 -20.88 2.06
C ASN A 483 19.48 -20.96 3.21
N SER A 484 19.07 -19.79 3.69
CA SER A 484 17.98 -19.64 4.66
C SER A 484 17.25 -18.33 4.39
N ILE A 485 15.91 -18.38 4.37
CA ILE A 485 15.04 -17.21 4.22
C ILE A 485 13.96 -17.25 5.31
N GLY A 486 13.49 -16.10 5.76
CA GLY A 486 12.40 -16.07 6.72
C GLY A 486 11.87 -14.69 7.09
N LEU A 487 10.78 -14.73 7.84
CA LEU A 487 10.15 -13.62 8.56
C LEU A 487 10.40 -13.82 10.06
N VAL A 488 10.80 -12.75 10.74
CA VAL A 488 10.99 -12.70 12.18
C VAL A 488 10.07 -11.63 12.77
N VAL A 489 9.30 -12.01 13.78
CA VAL A 489 8.46 -11.12 14.57
C VAL A 489 8.70 -11.38 16.05
N ASN A 490 9.34 -10.44 16.75
CA ASN A 490 9.58 -10.58 18.19
C ASN A 490 9.82 -9.22 18.87
N GLY A 491 9.07 -8.91 19.94
CA GLY A 491 9.34 -7.76 20.80
C GLY A 491 9.44 -6.42 20.07
N GLY A 492 8.51 -6.14 19.15
CA GLY A 492 8.51 -4.94 18.30
C GLY A 492 9.31 -5.09 17.00
N LYS A 493 10.25 -6.05 16.92
CA LYS A 493 11.05 -6.26 15.71
C LYS A 493 10.24 -7.04 14.67
N ARG A 494 9.99 -6.42 13.51
CA ARG A 494 9.36 -7.09 12.35
C ARG A 494 10.23 -6.93 11.12
N TYR A 495 10.91 -8.00 10.71
CA TYR A 495 11.79 -7.98 9.55
C TYR A 495 11.79 -9.31 8.80
N THR A 496 12.16 -9.27 7.52
CA THR A 496 12.53 -10.46 6.77
C THR A 496 14.00 -10.48 6.48
N ILE A 497 14.55 -11.68 6.35
CA ILE A 497 15.96 -11.89 6.08
C ILE A 497 16.11 -13.01 5.06
N ALA A 498 17.05 -12.83 4.14
CA ALA A 498 17.43 -13.84 3.17
C ALA A 498 18.95 -13.92 3.09
N VAL A 499 19.53 -15.09 3.34
CA VAL A 499 20.97 -15.34 3.27
C VAL A 499 21.25 -16.53 2.37
N PHE A 500 22.11 -16.32 1.38
CA PHE A 500 22.54 -17.30 0.39
C PHE A 500 24.05 -17.45 0.45
N THR A 501 24.55 -18.68 0.46
CA THR A 501 25.99 -18.96 0.53
C THR A 501 26.39 -20.04 -0.48
N ASN A 502 27.44 -19.78 -1.26
CA ASN A 502 27.92 -20.72 -2.28
C ASN A 502 29.34 -20.39 -2.81
N PRO A 503 30.28 -21.34 -2.96
CA PRO A 503 30.32 -22.66 -2.33
C PRO A 503 30.91 -22.57 -0.91
N ASN A 504 30.40 -23.40 0.01
CA ASN A 504 30.93 -23.56 1.35
C ASN A 504 31.81 -24.82 1.44
N PRO A 505 32.87 -24.85 2.26
CA PRO A 505 33.69 -26.04 2.46
C PRO A 505 32.91 -27.27 2.96
N SER A 506 31.91 -27.06 3.81
CA SER A 506 30.99 -28.10 4.29
C SER A 506 29.56 -27.54 4.43
N LYS A 507 28.59 -28.43 4.67
CA LYS A 507 27.22 -28.02 4.98
C LYS A 507 27.18 -27.23 6.28
N GLU A 508 27.86 -27.74 7.30
CA GLU A 508 27.92 -27.19 8.66
C GLU A 508 28.53 -25.78 8.64
N TYR A 509 29.57 -25.56 7.85
CA TYR A 509 30.17 -24.23 7.67
C TYR A 509 29.18 -23.21 7.11
N GLY A 510 28.37 -23.61 6.11
CA GLY A 510 27.36 -22.72 5.53
C GLY A 510 26.22 -22.44 6.50
N VAL A 511 25.79 -23.43 7.28
CA VAL A 511 24.81 -23.23 8.37
C VAL A 511 25.35 -22.23 9.38
N GLU A 512 26.56 -22.45 9.90
CA GLU A 512 27.22 -21.55 10.85
C GLU A 512 27.35 -20.13 10.28
N THR A 513 27.69 -19.99 9.01
CA THR A 513 27.79 -18.68 8.33
C THR A 513 26.47 -17.91 8.39
N ILE A 514 25.36 -18.57 8.06
CA ILE A 514 24.03 -17.96 8.11
C ILE A 514 23.63 -17.63 9.54
N GLU A 515 23.87 -18.51 10.49
CA GLU A 515 23.51 -18.32 11.90
C GLU A 515 24.29 -17.18 12.55
N ARG A 516 25.58 -17.03 12.22
CA ARG A 516 26.41 -15.91 12.67
C ARG A 516 25.92 -14.58 12.10
N ILE A 517 25.54 -14.53 10.82
CA ILE A 517 24.95 -13.33 10.22
C ILE A 517 23.61 -13.01 10.90
N SER A 518 22.73 -13.99 11.05
CA SER A 518 21.39 -13.80 11.60
C SER A 518 21.41 -13.35 13.07
N SER A 519 22.36 -13.89 13.86
CA SER A 519 22.54 -13.53 15.27
C SER A 519 22.98 -12.09 15.49
N GLU A 520 23.71 -11.51 14.54
CA GLU A 520 24.11 -10.10 14.56
C GLU A 520 23.03 -9.18 13.98
N VAL A 521 22.22 -9.67 13.04
CA VAL A 521 21.10 -8.90 12.47
C VAL A 521 19.99 -8.71 13.50
N TYR A 522 19.61 -9.76 14.24
CA TYR A 522 18.49 -9.70 15.19
C TYR A 522 18.55 -8.54 16.19
N PRO A 523 19.66 -8.30 16.93
CA PRO A 523 19.75 -7.16 17.85
C PRO A 523 19.91 -5.80 17.14
N ALA A 524 20.32 -5.78 15.87
CA ALA A 524 20.58 -4.56 15.11
C ALA A 524 19.32 -3.97 14.43
N VAL A 525 18.30 -4.80 14.16
CA VAL A 525 16.98 -4.30 13.79
C VAL A 525 16.38 -3.59 15.01
N PRO A 526 15.90 -2.33 14.90
CA PRO A 526 15.37 -1.57 16.03
C PRO A 526 14.17 -2.26 16.68
#